data_AF-A0A4G4SMR5-F1
#
_entry.id   AF-A0A4G4SMR5-F1
#
_cell.length_a   1.000
_cell.length_b   1.000
_cell.length_c   1.000
_cell.angle_alpha   90.00
_cell.angle_beta   90.00
_cell.angle_gamma   90.00
#
_symmetry.space_group_name_H-M   'P 1'
#
loop_
_entity.id
_entity.type
_entity.pdbx_description
1 polymer ?
#
loop_
_entity_poly.entity_id
_entity_poly.type
_entity_poly.pdbx_seq_one_letter_code
_entity_poly.pdbx_strand_id
1 'polypeptide(L)'
;MELSAIYHRPESEYAYLYKDKKLHIRIRTKKGDIESINLHYGDPFIFMEEFYQDTKEMVKITSGTLFDHWQVEVSVDFARIQYLFELRDTEGQNILYGDKGCVENSLENLHAIGNGFKLPYLHEIDACKVPDWVSNTVWYQIFPERFANGNALLNPEGTLDWDSSVTPKSDDFFGGDLQGIIDHMDYLQDLGITGLYLCPIFESTSNHKYNTTDYFEIDRHFGDKETFRELVDQAHHRGMKVMLDAVFNHIGSQSLQWKNVVKNGEQSAYKDWFHIQQFPVTTEKLVNKRDLPYHVFGFEDYMPKLNTANPEVKNYLLKVATYWIEEFNIDAWRLDVANEIDHQFWKDFRKAVLAKNPDLYILGEVWHTSQPWLNGDEFHAVMNYPLSNSIKDYFLRGIKKTDQFIDEIN
;
A
#
# COMPACT_ATOMS: atom_id res chain seq x y z
N MET A 1 -22.28 13.97 -28.19
CA MET A 1 -21.08 13.46 -27.50
C MET A 1 -20.27 14.58 -26.84
N GLU A 2 -19.92 14.45 -25.55
CA GLU A 2 -19.04 15.35 -24.80
C GLU A 2 -17.58 14.87 -24.86
N LEU A 3 -16.84 15.36 -25.86
CA LEU A 3 -15.47 14.93 -26.12
C LEU A 3 -14.50 15.21 -24.97
N SER A 4 -14.74 16.28 -24.19
CA SER A 4 -13.88 16.65 -23.07
C SER A 4 -13.91 15.65 -21.90
N ALA A 5 -14.92 14.78 -21.86
CA ALA A 5 -15.10 13.76 -20.85
C ALA A 5 -14.52 12.38 -21.25
N ILE A 6 -14.04 12.24 -22.48
CA ILE A 6 -13.41 11.00 -22.96
C ILE A 6 -11.96 10.99 -22.49
N TYR A 7 -11.56 9.94 -21.78
CA TYR A 7 -10.18 9.82 -21.31
C TYR A 7 -9.71 8.37 -21.23
N HIS A 8 -8.52 8.15 -21.78
CA HIS A 8 -7.75 6.94 -21.68
C HIS A 8 -6.27 7.31 -21.54
N ARG A 9 -5.50 6.49 -20.83
CA ARG A 9 -4.05 6.61 -20.76
C ARG A 9 -3.40 5.22 -20.84
N PRO A 10 -2.53 4.94 -21.83
CA PRO A 10 -1.75 3.71 -21.87
C PRO A 10 -0.82 3.59 -20.65
N GLU A 11 -0.36 2.37 -20.35
CA GLU A 11 0.58 2.08 -19.24
C GLU A 11 0.12 2.67 -17.89
N SER A 12 -1.15 2.42 -17.56
CA SER A 12 -1.79 2.98 -16.37
C SER A 12 -2.94 2.10 -15.86
N GLU A 13 -3.69 2.58 -14.88
CA GLU A 13 -4.92 1.93 -14.39
C GLU A 13 -5.99 1.72 -15.48
N TYR A 14 -5.82 2.34 -16.66
CA TYR A 14 -6.64 2.18 -17.85
C TYR A 14 -6.11 1.17 -18.88
N ALA A 15 -4.87 0.70 -18.79
CA ALA A 15 -4.29 -0.26 -19.73
C ALA A 15 -3.17 -1.04 -19.06
N TYR A 16 -3.45 -2.28 -18.65
CA TYR A 16 -2.52 -3.08 -17.87
C TYR A 16 -2.65 -4.58 -18.15
N LEU A 17 -1.55 -5.30 -17.93
CA LEU A 17 -1.50 -6.75 -17.99
C LEU A 17 -2.19 -7.35 -16.76
N TYR A 18 -3.21 -8.15 -17.02
CA TYR A 18 -3.96 -8.93 -16.05
C TYR A 18 -3.49 -10.39 -16.06
N LYS A 19 -4.18 -11.27 -15.31
CA LYS A 19 -3.84 -12.69 -15.19
C LYS A 19 -3.91 -13.41 -16.55
N ASP A 20 -3.19 -14.52 -16.69
CA ASP A 20 -3.24 -15.41 -17.86
C ASP A 20 -3.03 -14.73 -19.22
N LYS A 21 -2.12 -13.75 -19.26
CA LYS A 21 -1.80 -12.94 -20.46
C LYS A 21 -3.02 -12.18 -21.02
N LYS A 22 -4.04 -11.95 -20.19
CA LYS A 22 -5.16 -11.07 -20.50
C LYS A 22 -4.77 -9.64 -20.28
N LEU A 23 -5.21 -8.75 -21.16
CA LEU A 23 -5.08 -7.31 -21.00
C LEU A 23 -6.43 -6.73 -20.62
N HIS A 24 -6.45 -5.84 -19.64
CA HIS A 24 -7.58 -4.96 -19.41
C HIS A 24 -7.29 -3.61 -20.04
N ILE A 25 -8.18 -3.18 -20.94
CA ILE A 25 -8.18 -1.84 -21.51
C ILE A 25 -9.48 -1.16 -21.11
N ARG A 26 -9.37 0.04 -20.54
CA ARG A 26 -10.49 0.82 -20.03
C ARG A 26 -10.53 2.20 -20.64
N ILE A 27 -11.70 2.81 -20.64
CA ILE A 27 -11.89 4.20 -21.02
C ILE A 27 -12.99 4.78 -20.14
N ARG A 28 -12.86 6.05 -19.75
CA ARG A 28 -13.96 6.79 -19.13
C ARG A 28 -14.61 7.74 -20.13
N THR A 29 -15.92 7.91 -20.00
CA THR A 29 -16.73 8.83 -20.82
C THR A 29 -17.71 9.56 -19.91
N LYS A 30 -18.33 10.65 -20.37
CA LYS A 30 -19.44 11.25 -19.62
C LYS A 30 -20.56 10.22 -19.40
N LYS A 31 -21.14 10.23 -18.21
CA LYS A 31 -22.23 9.32 -17.84
C LYS A 31 -23.41 9.47 -18.79
N GLY A 32 -23.85 8.34 -19.37
CA GLY A 32 -25.01 8.27 -20.26
C GLY A 32 -24.81 8.92 -21.63
N ASP A 33 -23.60 9.36 -21.96
CA ASP A 33 -23.30 10.05 -23.22
C ASP A 33 -22.97 9.08 -24.36
N ILE A 34 -22.43 7.91 -24.03
CA ILE A 34 -21.98 6.91 -25.00
C ILE A 34 -22.89 5.67 -24.95
N GLU A 35 -23.37 5.27 -26.13
CA GLU A 35 -24.22 4.08 -26.33
C GLU A 35 -23.36 2.81 -26.36
N SER A 36 -22.30 2.80 -27.18
CA SER A 36 -21.42 1.65 -27.36
C SER A 36 -19.99 2.09 -27.67
N ILE A 37 -19.02 1.23 -27.32
CA ILE A 37 -17.61 1.42 -27.67
C ILE A 37 -17.06 0.11 -28.24
N ASN A 38 -16.44 0.17 -29.41
CA ASN A 38 -15.65 -0.92 -29.95
C ASN A 38 -14.17 -0.63 -29.79
N LEU A 39 -13.39 -1.62 -29.35
CA LEU A 39 -11.94 -1.57 -29.39
C LEU A 39 -11.47 -2.29 -30.66
N HIS A 40 -10.84 -1.56 -31.58
CA HIS A 40 -10.06 -2.16 -32.66
C HIS A 40 -8.65 -2.40 -32.17
N TYR A 41 -8.09 -3.60 -32.37
CA TYR A 41 -6.78 -3.94 -31.83
C TYR A 41 -6.02 -4.97 -32.67
N GLY A 42 -4.71 -5.01 -32.49
CA GLY A 42 -3.82 -5.96 -33.16
C GLY A 42 -2.35 -5.66 -32.87
N ASP A 43 -1.46 -6.46 -33.44
CA ASP A 43 -0.03 -6.22 -33.38
C ASP A 43 0.36 -4.97 -34.20
N PRO A 44 1.21 -4.07 -33.66
CA PRO A 44 1.58 -2.83 -34.35
C PRO A 44 2.31 -3.03 -35.67
N PHE A 45 2.99 -4.17 -35.88
CA PHE A 45 3.71 -4.45 -37.12
C PHE A 45 2.80 -5.12 -38.16
N ILE A 46 1.90 -6.01 -37.73
CA ILE A 46 0.84 -6.54 -38.61
C ILE A 46 -0.07 -5.41 -39.09
N PHE A 47 -0.38 -4.45 -38.22
CA PHE A 47 -1.20 -3.29 -38.57
C PHE A 47 -0.69 -2.50 -39.77
N MET A 48 0.62 -2.43 -39.97
CA MET A 48 1.21 -1.69 -41.11
C MET A 48 0.95 -2.36 -42.46
N GLU A 49 0.64 -3.66 -42.47
CA GLU A 49 0.42 -4.46 -43.67
C GLU A 49 -1.06 -4.80 -43.86
N GLU A 50 -1.74 -5.18 -42.77
CA GLU A 50 -3.08 -5.80 -42.77
C GLU A 50 -4.12 -5.03 -41.94
N PHE A 51 -3.76 -3.87 -41.36
CA PHE A 51 -4.59 -3.10 -40.43
C PHE A 51 -4.98 -3.89 -39.15
N TYR A 52 -6.02 -3.46 -38.43
CA TYR A 52 -6.41 -4.09 -37.16
C TYR A 52 -6.90 -5.53 -37.39
N GLN A 53 -6.38 -6.45 -36.56
CA GLN A 53 -6.67 -7.88 -36.67
C GLN A 53 -8.05 -8.24 -36.13
N ASP A 54 -8.52 -7.51 -35.12
CA ASP A 54 -9.77 -7.83 -34.43
C ASP A 54 -10.47 -6.57 -33.89
N THR A 55 -11.76 -6.72 -33.57
CA THR A 55 -12.60 -5.69 -32.98
C THR A 55 -13.49 -6.31 -31.91
N LYS A 56 -13.51 -5.70 -30.73
CA LYS A 56 -14.30 -6.20 -29.60
C LYS A 56 -15.07 -5.10 -28.91
N GLU A 57 -16.37 -5.31 -28.71
CA GLU A 57 -17.23 -4.39 -27.96
C GLU A 57 -16.81 -4.34 -26.49
N MET A 58 -16.76 -3.14 -25.91
CA MET A 58 -16.45 -2.90 -24.50
C MET A 58 -17.71 -2.98 -23.65
N VAL A 59 -17.56 -3.43 -22.41
CA VAL A 59 -18.66 -3.51 -21.44
C VAL A 59 -18.54 -2.35 -20.44
N LYS A 60 -19.66 -1.69 -20.13
CA LYS A 60 -19.73 -0.73 -19.03
C LYS A 60 -19.65 -1.48 -17.69
N ILE A 61 -18.55 -1.31 -16.97
CA ILE A 61 -18.28 -2.05 -15.72
C ILE A 61 -18.80 -1.31 -14.48
N THR A 62 -18.84 0.03 -14.52
CA THR A 62 -19.43 0.84 -13.46
C THR A 62 -19.76 2.25 -13.96
N SER A 63 -20.59 2.96 -13.21
CA SER A 63 -20.98 4.34 -13.45
C SER A 63 -20.92 5.13 -12.15
N GLY A 64 -20.13 6.20 -12.14
CA GLY A 64 -20.10 7.15 -11.05
C GLY A 64 -21.18 8.22 -11.15
N THR A 65 -20.97 9.37 -10.51
CA THR A 65 -21.81 10.56 -10.62
C THR A 65 -21.66 11.21 -11.99
N LEU A 66 -20.42 11.29 -12.49
CA LEU A 66 -20.09 12.06 -13.69
C LEU A 66 -19.70 11.19 -14.90
N PHE A 67 -19.18 9.99 -14.66
CA PHE A 67 -18.55 9.19 -15.72
C PHE A 67 -19.09 7.76 -15.77
N ASP A 68 -19.15 7.22 -16.98
CA ASP A 68 -19.23 5.79 -17.23
C ASP A 68 -17.82 5.23 -17.46
N HIS A 69 -17.52 4.08 -16.87
CA HIS A 69 -16.27 3.37 -17.07
C HIS A 69 -16.52 2.10 -17.85
N TRP A 70 -15.80 1.95 -18.96
CA TRP A 70 -15.92 0.82 -19.87
C TRP A 70 -14.64 0.00 -19.81
N GLN A 71 -14.74 -1.32 -19.96
CA GLN A 71 -13.61 -2.23 -20.00
C GLN A 71 -13.80 -3.28 -21.10
N VAL A 72 -12.68 -3.66 -21.70
CA VAL A 72 -12.58 -4.88 -22.51
C VAL A 72 -11.40 -5.70 -22.04
N GLU A 73 -11.56 -7.02 -22.09
CA GLU A 73 -10.48 -7.98 -21.89
C GLU A 73 -10.06 -8.54 -23.25
N VAL A 74 -8.76 -8.48 -23.57
CA VAL A 74 -8.20 -9.00 -24.82
C VAL A 74 -6.94 -9.83 -24.59
N SER A 75 -6.51 -10.57 -25.61
CA SER A 75 -5.23 -11.29 -25.65
C SER A 75 -4.56 -11.02 -26.99
N VAL A 76 -3.23 -11.10 -27.02
CA VAL A 76 -2.43 -10.87 -28.24
C VAL A 76 -1.35 -11.93 -28.38
N ASP A 77 -1.02 -12.29 -29.63
CA ASP A 77 -0.14 -13.42 -29.92
C ASP A 77 1.35 -13.08 -29.73
N PHE A 78 1.74 -11.83 -29.98
CA PHE A 78 3.15 -11.41 -30.03
C PHE A 78 3.59 -10.56 -28.83
N ALA A 79 2.78 -10.53 -27.76
CA ALA A 79 3.02 -9.70 -26.57
C ALA A 79 3.19 -8.20 -26.88
N ARG A 80 2.52 -7.70 -27.93
CA ARG A 80 2.49 -6.29 -28.33
C ARG A 80 1.06 -5.95 -28.74
N ILE A 81 0.62 -4.73 -28.49
CA ILE A 81 -0.72 -4.31 -28.91
C ILE A 81 -0.72 -2.84 -29.32
N GLN A 82 -1.36 -2.57 -30.46
CA GLN A 82 -1.89 -1.28 -30.84
C GLN A 82 -3.41 -1.36 -30.82
N TYR A 83 -4.07 -0.29 -30.36
CA TYR A 83 -5.53 -0.24 -30.29
C TYR A 83 -6.10 1.16 -30.47
N LEU A 84 -7.37 1.22 -30.85
CA LEU A 84 -8.14 2.43 -31.08
C LEU A 84 -9.57 2.23 -30.59
N PHE A 85 -10.18 3.26 -30.01
CA PHE A 85 -11.58 3.23 -29.60
C PHE A 85 -12.46 3.82 -30.69
N GLU A 86 -13.47 3.08 -31.14
CA GLU A 86 -14.61 3.62 -31.89
C GLU A 86 -15.76 3.85 -30.92
N LEU A 87 -16.19 5.10 -30.76
CA LEU A 87 -17.27 5.48 -29.85
C LEU A 87 -18.48 5.93 -30.64
N ARG A 88 -19.65 5.45 -30.21
CA ARG A 88 -20.96 5.85 -30.71
C ARG A 88 -21.77 6.47 -29.57
N ASP A 89 -22.24 7.70 -29.75
CA ASP A 89 -23.12 8.35 -28.79
C ASP A 89 -24.60 7.97 -28.98
N THR A 90 -25.43 8.40 -28.03
CA THR A 90 -26.88 8.13 -28.05
C THR A 90 -27.64 8.89 -29.14
N GLU A 91 -27.02 9.85 -29.81
CA GLU A 91 -27.59 10.64 -30.91
C GLU A 91 -27.17 10.08 -32.29
N GLY A 92 -26.33 9.03 -32.31
CA GLY A 92 -25.84 8.36 -33.52
C GLY A 92 -24.56 8.97 -34.10
N GLN A 93 -23.89 9.89 -33.39
CA GLN A 93 -22.57 10.39 -33.78
C GLN A 93 -21.51 9.32 -33.47
N ASN A 94 -20.63 9.07 -34.45
CA ASN A 94 -19.50 8.17 -34.29
C ASN A 94 -18.17 8.91 -34.43
N ILE A 95 -17.21 8.58 -33.58
CA ILE A 95 -15.83 9.08 -33.66
C ILE A 95 -14.82 7.95 -33.45
N LEU A 96 -13.56 8.23 -33.76
CA LEU A 96 -12.43 7.44 -33.34
C LEU A 96 -11.64 8.21 -32.28
N TYR A 97 -11.20 7.52 -31.23
CA TYR A 97 -10.35 8.07 -30.18
C TYR A 97 -9.09 7.24 -30.03
N GLY A 98 -7.96 7.93 -30.18
CA GLY A 98 -6.63 7.35 -30.17
C GLY A 98 -5.57 8.34 -29.72
N ASP A 99 -4.32 8.08 -30.07
CA ASP A 99 -3.15 8.87 -29.72
C ASP A 99 -3.16 10.27 -30.36
N LYS A 100 -3.91 10.46 -31.46
CA LYS A 100 -4.17 11.79 -32.06
C LYS A 100 -5.34 12.54 -31.41
N GLY A 101 -5.98 11.97 -30.39
CA GLY A 101 -7.22 12.48 -29.80
C GLY A 101 -8.45 12.00 -30.56
N CYS A 102 -9.52 12.81 -30.51
CA CYS A 102 -10.79 12.51 -31.18
C CYS A 102 -10.74 12.93 -32.65
N VAL A 103 -10.99 12.00 -33.56
CA VAL A 103 -11.04 12.24 -35.01
C VAL A 103 -12.32 11.66 -35.62
N GLU A 104 -12.66 12.10 -36.82
CA GLU A 104 -13.82 11.59 -37.56
C GLU A 104 -13.71 10.07 -37.78
N ASN A 105 -14.84 9.35 -37.67
CA ASN A 105 -14.91 7.94 -38.02
C ASN A 105 -14.83 7.75 -39.54
N SER A 106 -13.60 7.57 -40.04
CA SER A 106 -13.29 7.30 -41.44
C SER A 106 -12.26 6.19 -41.55
N LEU A 107 -12.25 5.48 -42.69
CA LEU A 107 -11.23 4.45 -42.96
C LEU A 107 -9.81 5.01 -42.95
N GLU A 108 -9.62 6.26 -43.39
CA GLU A 108 -8.32 6.94 -43.34
C GLU A 108 -7.83 7.10 -41.91
N ASN A 109 -8.70 7.53 -40.99
CA ASN A 109 -8.36 7.70 -39.58
C ASN A 109 -8.21 6.36 -38.83
N LEU A 110 -9.03 5.36 -39.19
CA LEU A 110 -8.95 4.01 -38.64
C LEU A 110 -7.60 3.34 -39.00
N HIS A 111 -7.14 3.55 -40.24
CA HIS A 111 -5.91 2.94 -40.77
C HIS A 111 -4.67 3.82 -40.61
N ALA A 112 -4.79 4.98 -39.96
CA ALA A 112 -3.65 5.86 -39.72
C ALA A 112 -2.67 5.26 -38.70
N ILE A 113 -1.46 4.92 -39.13
CA ILE A 113 -0.36 4.33 -38.32
C ILE A 113 -0.11 5.08 -37.00
N GLY A 114 -0.23 6.41 -37.02
CA GLY A 114 0.00 7.26 -35.85
C GLY A 114 -1.22 7.47 -34.95
N ASN A 115 -2.37 6.84 -35.20
CA ASN A 115 -3.59 7.11 -34.44
C ASN A 115 -3.85 6.11 -33.31
N GLY A 116 -3.39 4.86 -33.40
CA GLY A 116 -3.60 3.88 -32.33
C GLY A 116 -2.72 4.12 -31.10
N PHE A 117 -3.31 4.01 -29.92
CA PHE A 117 -2.60 3.82 -28.66
C PHE A 117 -1.78 2.53 -28.70
N LYS A 118 -0.72 2.43 -27.91
CA LYS A 118 0.20 1.29 -27.92
C LYS A 118 0.58 0.89 -26.50
N LEU A 119 0.64 -0.42 -26.26
CA LEU A 119 1.50 -1.00 -25.23
C LEU A 119 2.66 -1.67 -25.96
N PRO A 120 3.88 -1.10 -25.88
CA PRO A 120 4.99 -1.51 -26.74
C PRO A 120 5.35 -2.99 -26.61
N TYR A 121 5.36 -3.51 -25.39
CA TYR A 121 5.60 -4.92 -25.11
C TYR A 121 5.00 -5.32 -23.75
N LEU A 122 4.47 -6.53 -23.65
CA LEU A 122 3.86 -7.08 -22.44
C LEU A 122 4.86 -7.95 -21.70
N HIS A 123 5.62 -7.36 -20.78
CA HIS A 123 6.49 -8.13 -19.90
C HIS A 123 5.71 -8.61 -18.68
N GLU A 124 5.67 -9.92 -18.46
CA GLU A 124 5.01 -10.49 -17.28
C GLU A 124 5.65 -10.05 -15.95
N ILE A 125 6.91 -9.60 -15.95
CA ILE A 125 7.58 -9.07 -14.75
C ILE A 125 7.06 -7.67 -14.35
N ASP A 126 6.52 -6.91 -15.30
CA ASP A 126 5.97 -5.56 -15.07
C ASP A 126 4.49 -5.62 -14.64
N ALA A 127 3.87 -6.80 -14.62
CA ALA A 127 2.49 -6.96 -14.19
C ALA A 127 2.34 -6.79 -12.68
N CYS A 128 1.23 -6.16 -12.26
CA CYS A 128 0.83 -6.15 -10.85
C CYS A 128 0.47 -7.57 -10.39
N LYS A 129 1.40 -8.22 -9.67
CA LYS A 129 1.19 -9.53 -9.04
C LYS A 129 0.98 -9.36 -7.56
N VAL A 130 -0.15 -9.83 -7.07
CA VAL A 130 -0.52 -9.86 -5.65
C VAL A 130 -0.62 -11.32 -5.22
N PRO A 131 -0.12 -11.72 -4.04
CA PRO A 131 -0.26 -13.09 -3.57
C PRO A 131 -1.74 -13.51 -3.49
N ASP A 132 -2.09 -14.64 -4.11
CA ASP A 132 -3.48 -15.06 -4.28
C ASP A 132 -4.23 -15.27 -2.95
N TRP A 133 -3.51 -15.75 -1.92
CA TRP A 133 -4.05 -16.01 -0.59
C TRP A 133 -4.67 -14.77 0.06
N VAL A 134 -4.17 -13.57 -0.25
CA VAL A 134 -4.63 -12.31 0.35
C VAL A 134 -6.09 -12.03 0.02
N SER A 135 -6.53 -12.40 -1.18
CA SER A 135 -7.92 -12.19 -1.64
C SER A 135 -8.97 -12.94 -0.81
N ASN A 136 -8.56 -13.99 -0.10
CA ASN A 136 -9.41 -14.80 0.77
C ASN A 136 -9.09 -14.58 2.26
N THR A 137 -8.27 -13.58 2.58
CA THR A 137 -7.84 -13.30 3.96
C THR A 137 -8.76 -12.30 4.64
N VAL A 138 -9.23 -12.65 5.83
CA VAL A 138 -9.91 -11.74 6.76
C VAL A 138 -8.92 -11.38 7.86
N TRP A 139 -8.45 -10.14 7.82
CA TRP A 139 -7.44 -9.63 8.75
C TRP A 139 -8.07 -9.18 10.07
N TYR A 140 -7.38 -9.45 11.18
CA TYR A 140 -7.66 -8.90 12.50
C TYR A 140 -6.47 -8.08 12.98
N GLN A 141 -6.68 -6.77 13.18
CA GLN A 141 -5.65 -5.88 13.71
C GLN A 141 -5.58 -6.04 15.23
N ILE A 142 -4.39 -6.32 15.74
CA ILE A 142 -4.10 -6.47 17.15
C ILE A 142 -3.17 -5.35 17.58
N PHE A 143 -3.58 -4.61 18.61
CA PHE A 143 -2.70 -3.73 19.38
C PHE A 143 -2.24 -4.51 20.62
N PRO A 144 -1.02 -5.09 20.65
CA PRO A 144 -0.67 -6.15 21.60
C PRO A 144 -0.84 -5.74 23.07
N GLU A 145 -0.43 -4.51 23.40
CA GLU A 145 -0.50 -3.93 24.75
C GLU A 145 -1.94 -3.89 25.32
N ARG A 146 -2.97 -4.07 24.49
CA ARG A 146 -4.40 -4.01 24.85
C ARG A 146 -5.21 -5.23 24.42
N PHE A 147 -4.57 -6.28 23.91
CA PHE A 147 -5.31 -7.47 23.46
C PHE A 147 -5.60 -8.43 24.61
N ALA A 148 -4.55 -8.93 25.26
CA ALA A 148 -4.64 -9.78 26.44
C ALA A 148 -3.30 -9.78 27.20
N ASN A 149 -3.35 -9.83 28.52
CA ASN A 149 -2.19 -10.00 29.39
C ASN A 149 -2.03 -11.50 29.71
N GLY A 150 -1.11 -12.18 29.02
CA GLY A 150 -0.84 -13.61 29.19
C GLY A 150 0.33 -13.90 30.12
N ASN A 151 1.22 -12.92 30.33
CA ASN A 151 2.39 -13.06 31.19
C ASN A 151 2.64 -11.80 32.02
N ALA A 152 1.97 -11.73 33.17
CA ALA A 152 2.09 -10.62 34.11
C ALA A 152 3.51 -10.33 34.65
N LEU A 153 4.48 -11.25 34.47
CA LEU A 153 5.88 -11.01 34.84
C LEU A 153 6.58 -10.01 33.90
N LEU A 154 6.04 -9.79 32.70
CA LEU A 154 6.55 -8.86 31.71
C LEU A 154 5.93 -7.46 31.83
N ASN A 155 4.96 -7.28 32.73
CA ASN A 155 4.22 -6.03 32.86
C ASN A 155 5.16 -4.84 33.11
N PRO A 156 5.03 -3.75 32.34
CA PRO A 156 5.70 -2.50 32.63
C PRO A 156 5.40 -2.00 34.05
N GLU A 157 6.33 -1.26 34.64
CA GLU A 157 6.07 -0.57 35.90
C GLU A 157 4.91 0.42 35.73
N GLY A 158 3.98 0.44 36.69
CA GLY A 158 2.79 1.29 36.62
C GLY A 158 1.65 0.75 35.75
N THR A 159 1.71 -0.53 35.35
CA THR A 159 0.59 -1.22 34.68
C THR A 159 -0.69 -1.09 35.49
N LEU A 160 -1.76 -0.64 34.83
CA LEU A 160 -3.11 -0.50 35.36
C LEU A 160 -3.87 -1.83 35.27
N ASP A 161 -4.90 -1.96 36.09
CA ASP A 161 -5.80 -3.11 36.05
C ASP A 161 -6.55 -3.19 34.70
N TRP A 162 -6.76 -4.41 34.21
CA TRP A 162 -7.52 -4.70 32.99
C TRP A 162 -9.04 -4.53 33.23
N ASP A 163 -9.46 -3.29 33.47
CA ASP A 163 -10.83 -2.91 33.79
C ASP A 163 -11.47 -2.06 32.69
N SER A 164 -12.59 -2.54 32.15
CA SER A 164 -13.42 -1.84 31.16
C SER A 164 -13.95 -0.47 31.60
N SER A 165 -13.95 -0.18 32.91
CA SER A 165 -14.34 1.12 33.45
C SER A 165 -13.27 2.21 33.28
N VAL A 166 -12.03 1.81 33.00
CA VAL A 166 -10.90 2.72 32.82
C VAL A 166 -10.80 3.12 31.34
N THR A 167 -10.94 4.41 31.07
CA THR A 167 -10.64 4.98 29.75
C THR A 167 -9.13 5.15 29.61
N PRO A 168 -8.45 4.45 28.67
CA PRO A 168 -7.01 4.53 28.52
C PRO A 168 -6.55 5.94 28.11
N LYS A 169 -5.47 6.42 28.73
CA LYS A 169 -4.71 7.59 28.31
C LYS A 169 -3.57 7.19 27.38
N SER A 170 -2.91 8.20 26.81
CA SER A 170 -1.85 8.04 25.80
C SER A 170 -0.63 7.28 26.32
N ASP A 171 -0.35 7.33 27.61
CA ASP A 171 0.85 6.80 28.27
C ASP A 171 0.57 5.63 29.22
N ASP A 172 -0.70 5.22 29.35
CA ASP A 172 -1.08 4.10 30.21
C ASP A 172 -0.58 2.76 29.65
N PHE A 173 -0.30 1.81 30.55
CA PHE A 173 0.01 0.41 30.24
C PHE A 173 -0.99 -0.50 30.97
N PHE A 174 -1.37 -1.59 30.32
CA PHE A 174 -2.26 -2.66 30.81
C PHE A 174 -1.59 -4.05 30.72
N GLY A 175 -0.37 -4.11 30.17
CA GLY A 175 0.47 -5.31 30.20
C GLY A 175 0.06 -6.36 29.17
N GLY A 176 -0.57 -5.96 28.07
CA GLY A 176 -0.85 -6.90 26.98
C GLY A 176 0.43 -7.35 26.29
N ASP A 177 0.50 -8.63 25.91
CA ASP A 177 1.73 -9.29 25.45
C ASP A 177 1.46 -10.36 24.38
N LEU A 178 2.52 -10.96 23.82
CA LEU A 178 2.40 -11.98 22.77
C LEU A 178 1.81 -13.29 23.31
N GLN A 179 2.06 -13.63 24.58
CA GLN A 179 1.48 -14.83 25.20
C GLN A 179 -0.05 -14.71 25.27
N GLY A 180 -0.56 -13.52 25.61
CA GLY A 180 -1.99 -13.25 25.60
C GLY A 180 -2.60 -13.40 24.19
N ILE A 181 -1.86 -13.10 23.13
CA ILE A 181 -2.33 -13.39 21.76
C ILE A 181 -2.40 -14.90 21.52
N ILE A 182 -1.35 -15.63 21.89
CA ILE A 182 -1.28 -17.11 21.77
C ILE A 182 -2.45 -17.77 22.51
N ASP A 183 -2.70 -17.36 23.74
CA ASP A 183 -3.75 -17.91 24.62
C ASP A 183 -5.17 -17.70 24.07
N HIS A 184 -5.35 -16.72 23.17
CA HIS A 184 -6.62 -16.35 22.56
C HIS A 184 -6.73 -16.72 21.07
N MET A 185 -5.83 -17.56 20.54
CA MET A 185 -5.87 -18.00 19.14
C MET A 185 -7.15 -18.78 18.79
N ASP A 186 -7.71 -19.54 19.72
CA ASP A 186 -8.95 -20.30 19.50
C ASP A 186 -10.14 -19.34 19.29
N TYR A 187 -10.20 -18.22 20.02
CA TYR A 187 -11.19 -17.16 19.78
C TYR A 187 -11.07 -16.57 18.36
N LEU A 188 -9.85 -16.28 17.92
CA LEU A 188 -9.59 -15.74 16.58
C LEU A 188 -9.99 -16.74 15.49
N GLN A 189 -9.75 -18.03 15.73
CA GLN A 189 -10.11 -19.11 14.81
C GLN A 189 -11.62 -19.29 14.73
N ASP A 190 -12.31 -19.31 15.87
CA ASP A 190 -13.78 -19.41 15.95
C ASP A 190 -14.48 -18.22 15.27
N LEU A 191 -13.88 -17.03 15.34
CA LEU A 191 -14.36 -15.83 14.63
C LEU A 191 -14.20 -15.94 13.10
N GLY A 192 -13.37 -16.86 12.61
CA GLY A 192 -13.08 -17.06 11.18
C GLY A 192 -11.95 -16.18 10.64
N ILE A 193 -11.08 -15.67 11.51
CA ILE A 193 -9.92 -14.86 11.11
C ILE A 193 -8.87 -15.75 10.43
N THR A 194 -8.29 -15.24 9.35
CA THR A 194 -7.25 -15.94 8.58
C THR A 194 -5.97 -15.11 8.40
N GLY A 195 -5.91 -13.92 9.01
CA GLY A 195 -4.70 -13.11 9.06
C GLY A 195 -4.65 -12.23 10.31
N LEU A 196 -3.49 -12.15 10.94
CA LEU A 196 -3.20 -11.29 12.08
C LEU A 196 -2.33 -10.13 11.63
N TYR A 197 -2.75 -8.91 11.90
CA TYR A 197 -1.93 -7.71 11.72
C TYR A 197 -1.55 -7.16 13.08
N LEU A 198 -0.29 -7.29 13.45
CA LEU A 198 0.23 -6.78 14.72
C LEU A 198 0.73 -5.34 14.51
N CYS A 199 0.22 -4.39 15.31
CA CYS A 199 0.87 -3.10 15.52
C CYS A 199 2.34 -3.31 16.01
N PRO A 200 3.21 -2.28 16.01
CA PRO A 200 4.64 -2.47 16.23
C PRO A 200 4.96 -3.27 17.51
N ILE A 201 5.78 -4.31 17.35
CA ILE A 201 6.18 -5.22 18.44
C ILE A 201 7.66 -5.15 18.81
N PHE A 202 8.42 -4.29 18.12
CA PHE A 202 9.85 -4.13 18.35
C PHE A 202 10.14 -3.25 19.56
N GLU A 203 11.30 -3.47 20.18
CA GLU A 203 11.72 -2.82 21.41
C GLU A 203 11.57 -1.29 21.35
N SER A 204 10.76 -0.74 22.25
CA SER A 204 10.44 0.68 22.33
C SER A 204 10.05 1.09 23.75
N THR A 205 10.05 2.39 24.01
CA THR A 205 9.73 2.93 25.34
C THR A 205 8.25 3.26 25.55
N SER A 206 7.43 3.25 24.49
CA SER A 206 6.00 3.59 24.59
C SER A 206 5.11 2.33 24.59
N ASN A 207 3.83 2.53 24.89
CA ASN A 207 2.81 1.50 24.73
C ASN A 207 2.49 1.18 23.26
N HIS A 208 2.65 2.15 22.34
CA HIS A 208 2.33 2.03 20.93
C HIS A 208 3.52 1.60 20.04
N LYS A 209 4.74 1.75 20.56
CA LYS A 209 6.02 1.27 19.99
C LYS A 209 6.47 1.82 18.63
N TYR A 210 5.72 2.76 18.03
CA TYR A 210 6.17 3.51 16.84
C TYR A 210 7.49 4.29 17.01
N ASN A 211 7.95 4.57 18.22
CA ASN A 211 9.27 5.13 18.48
C ASN A 211 10.30 4.02 18.74
N THR A 212 10.58 3.20 17.74
CA THR A 212 11.45 2.01 17.82
C THR A 212 12.85 2.33 18.34
N THR A 213 13.39 1.50 19.22
CA THR A 213 14.76 1.66 19.74
C THR A 213 15.71 0.59 19.24
N ASP A 214 15.20 -0.63 18.98
CA ASP A 214 15.91 -1.69 18.28
C ASP A 214 14.93 -2.48 17.40
N TYR A 215 15.19 -2.53 16.09
CA TYR A 215 14.35 -3.23 15.11
C TYR A 215 14.60 -4.75 15.07
N PHE A 216 15.66 -5.24 15.70
CA PHE A 216 16.02 -6.67 15.70
C PHE A 216 15.58 -7.40 16.96
N GLU A 217 14.95 -6.70 17.91
CA GLU A 217 14.51 -7.28 19.18
C GLU A 217 13.00 -7.08 19.35
N ILE A 218 12.34 -8.14 19.83
CA ILE A 218 10.98 -8.06 20.35
C ILE A 218 11.01 -7.22 21.62
N ASP A 219 9.99 -6.40 21.82
CA ASP A 219 9.90 -5.61 23.03
C ASP A 219 9.83 -6.49 24.27
N ARG A 220 10.69 -6.18 25.25
CA ARG A 220 10.83 -6.97 26.49
C ARG A 220 9.53 -7.12 27.28
N HIS A 221 8.56 -6.22 27.11
CA HIS A 221 7.27 -6.30 27.79
C HIS A 221 6.23 -7.11 27.01
N PHE A 222 6.49 -7.38 25.72
CA PHE A 222 5.64 -8.22 24.89
C PHE A 222 6.11 -9.68 24.87
N GLY A 223 7.40 -9.94 25.10
CA GLY A 223 7.96 -11.29 25.16
C GLY A 223 9.40 -11.32 24.64
N ASP A 224 9.72 -12.39 23.95
CA ASP A 224 11.01 -12.63 23.32
C ASP A 224 10.83 -13.24 21.91
N LYS A 225 11.95 -13.56 21.26
CA LYS A 225 11.98 -14.15 19.92
C LYS A 225 11.35 -15.54 19.90
N GLU A 226 11.55 -16.32 20.96
CA GLU A 226 10.98 -17.65 21.12
C GLU A 226 9.45 -17.59 21.21
N THR A 227 8.92 -16.66 22.00
CA THR A 227 7.47 -16.41 22.12
C THR A 227 6.89 -15.94 20.79
N PHE A 228 7.59 -15.06 20.08
CA PHE A 228 7.15 -14.62 18.75
C PHE A 228 7.16 -15.77 17.73
N ARG A 229 8.16 -16.64 17.75
CA ARG A 229 8.20 -17.86 16.92
C ARG A 229 7.01 -18.76 17.19
N GLU A 230 6.70 -19.01 18.46
CA GLU A 230 5.53 -19.81 18.84
C GLU A 230 4.23 -19.16 18.34
N LEU A 231 4.08 -17.84 18.43
CA LEU A 231 2.91 -17.13 17.90
C LEU A 231 2.75 -17.37 16.40
N VAL A 232 3.83 -17.22 15.62
CA VAL A 232 3.78 -17.46 14.17
C VAL A 232 3.45 -18.92 13.86
N ASP A 233 4.11 -19.86 14.53
CA ASP A 233 3.85 -21.28 14.35
C ASP A 233 2.39 -21.62 14.67
N GLN A 234 1.84 -21.14 15.80
CA GLN A 234 0.45 -21.36 16.19
C GLN A 234 -0.56 -20.73 15.23
N ALA A 235 -0.25 -19.55 14.68
CA ALA A 235 -1.05 -18.92 13.64
C ALA A 235 -1.05 -19.77 12.36
N HIS A 236 0.12 -20.21 11.91
CA HIS A 236 0.27 -21.04 10.71
C HIS A 236 -0.42 -22.39 10.84
N HIS A 237 -0.34 -23.05 12.01
CA HIS A 237 -1.06 -24.30 12.27
C HIS A 237 -2.58 -24.16 12.15
N ARG A 238 -3.12 -22.95 12.35
CA ARG A 238 -4.54 -22.61 12.20
C ARG A 238 -4.89 -22.07 10.81
N GLY A 239 -3.94 -22.06 9.88
CA GLY A 239 -4.12 -21.48 8.55
C GLY A 239 -4.21 -19.96 8.55
N MET A 240 -3.75 -19.30 9.62
CA MET A 240 -3.68 -17.84 9.70
C MET A 240 -2.33 -17.33 9.21
N LYS A 241 -2.32 -16.12 8.68
CA LYS A 241 -1.15 -15.39 8.21
C LYS A 241 -0.71 -14.34 9.22
N VAL A 242 0.58 -13.99 9.28
CA VAL A 242 1.09 -12.98 10.22
C VAL A 242 1.70 -11.80 9.47
N MET A 243 1.18 -10.60 9.75
CA MET A 243 1.67 -9.32 9.26
C MET A 243 2.29 -8.52 10.40
N LEU A 244 3.51 -8.05 10.21
CA LEU A 244 4.18 -7.12 11.12
C LEU A 244 4.12 -5.68 10.62
N ASP A 245 4.22 -4.73 11.55
CA ASP A 245 4.32 -3.30 11.27
C ASP A 245 5.78 -2.85 11.15
N ALA A 246 6.14 -2.26 10.00
CA ALA A 246 7.47 -1.74 9.71
C ALA A 246 7.49 -0.21 9.83
N VAL A 247 8.07 0.27 10.93
CA VAL A 247 8.22 1.71 11.21
C VAL A 247 9.54 2.24 10.66
N PHE A 248 9.62 2.39 9.33
CA PHE A 248 10.87 2.74 8.64
C PHE A 248 11.02 4.22 8.34
N ASN A 249 9.94 5.00 8.47
CA ASN A 249 9.97 6.45 8.19
C ASN A 249 10.83 7.20 9.23
N HIS A 250 10.77 6.75 10.48
CA HIS A 250 11.43 7.36 11.62
C HIS A 250 11.87 6.27 12.61
N ILE A 251 12.76 6.64 13.52
CA ILE A 251 13.21 5.80 14.64
C ILE A 251 12.96 6.55 15.95
N GLY A 252 12.89 5.85 17.08
CA GLY A 252 12.78 6.46 18.39
C GLY A 252 14.04 7.18 18.85
N SER A 253 13.87 8.27 19.60
CA SER A 253 14.98 9.06 20.17
C SER A 253 15.84 8.31 21.18
N GLN A 254 15.36 7.16 21.66
CA GLN A 254 16.11 6.30 22.58
C GLN A 254 17.01 5.27 21.86
N SER A 255 16.97 5.21 20.53
CA SER A 255 17.85 4.38 19.70
C SER A 255 19.33 4.74 19.84
N LEU A 256 20.20 3.76 19.61
CA LEU A 256 21.65 3.94 19.70
C LEU A 256 22.15 4.99 18.69
N GLN A 257 21.62 4.95 17.47
CA GLN A 257 21.98 5.82 16.36
C GLN A 257 21.65 7.27 16.69
N TRP A 258 20.43 7.55 17.15
CA TRP A 258 20.03 8.91 17.53
C TRP A 258 20.79 9.41 18.76
N LYS A 259 20.94 8.59 19.80
CA LYS A 259 21.74 8.95 20.99
C LYS A 259 23.19 9.30 20.63
N ASN A 260 23.78 8.61 19.65
CA ASN A 260 25.11 8.92 19.17
C ASN A 260 25.17 10.31 18.50
N VAL A 261 24.17 10.66 17.69
CA VAL A 261 24.02 12.00 17.09
C VAL A 261 23.87 13.07 18.17
N VAL A 262 22.98 12.89 19.15
CA VAL A 262 22.79 13.85 20.25
C VAL A 262 24.09 14.08 21.02
N LYS A 263 24.84 13.01 21.29
CA LYS A 263 26.10 13.08 22.05
C LYS A 263 27.25 13.70 21.26
N ASN A 264 27.42 13.32 19.99
CA ASN A 264 28.62 13.62 19.22
C ASN A 264 28.41 14.71 18.14
N GLY A 265 27.16 15.12 17.90
CA GLY A 265 26.81 16.15 16.91
C GLY A 265 27.36 15.84 15.52
N GLU A 266 28.02 16.83 14.92
CA GLU A 266 28.64 16.73 13.59
C GLU A 266 29.72 15.66 13.46
N GLN A 267 30.25 15.17 14.59
CA GLN A 267 31.25 14.09 14.65
C GLN A 267 30.62 12.70 14.76
N SER A 268 29.29 12.60 14.85
CA SER A 268 28.59 11.33 14.85
C SER A 268 28.73 10.63 13.49
N ALA A 269 29.05 9.34 13.52
CA ALA A 269 29.02 8.49 12.34
C ALA A 269 27.59 8.34 11.76
N TYR A 270 26.56 8.60 12.57
CA TYR A 270 25.15 8.46 12.20
C TYR A 270 24.51 9.79 11.79
N LYS A 271 25.25 10.90 11.68
CA LYS A 271 24.64 12.21 11.38
C LYS A 271 23.83 12.20 10.07
N ASP A 272 24.33 11.48 9.06
CA ASP A 272 23.73 11.42 7.72
C ASP A 272 22.61 10.36 7.62
N TRP A 273 22.34 9.64 8.72
CA TRP A 273 21.17 8.77 8.85
C TRP A 273 19.87 9.56 9.06
N PHE A 274 19.97 10.86 9.34
CA PHE A 274 18.84 11.71 9.69
C PHE A 274 18.86 13.01 8.88
N HIS A 275 17.72 13.70 8.83
CA HIS A 275 17.62 15.02 8.21
C HIS A 275 17.83 16.11 9.26
N ILE A 276 19.09 16.49 9.50
CA ILE A 276 19.47 17.49 10.50
C ILE A 276 19.76 18.83 9.81
N GLN A 277 19.13 19.91 10.26
CA GLN A 277 19.36 21.27 9.75
C GLN A 277 20.44 22.00 10.53
N GLN A 278 20.58 21.72 11.84
CA GLN A 278 21.53 22.43 12.70
C GLN A 278 22.06 21.54 13.83
N PHE A 279 23.33 21.75 14.19
CA PHE A 279 23.95 21.21 15.40
C PHE A 279 24.21 22.30 16.44
N PRO A 280 24.20 21.98 17.76
CA PRO A 280 23.80 20.68 18.32
C PRO A 280 22.29 20.44 18.17
N VAL A 281 21.91 19.16 17.99
CA VAL A 281 20.49 18.79 18.04
C VAL A 281 20.02 18.85 19.49
N THR A 282 19.09 19.76 19.80
CA THR A 282 18.53 19.91 21.14
C THR A 282 17.07 20.29 21.06
N THR A 283 16.28 19.77 21.99
CA THR A 283 14.90 20.15 22.23
C THR A 283 14.78 21.15 23.38
N GLU A 284 15.90 21.44 24.06
CA GLU A 284 15.93 22.40 25.16
C GLU A 284 15.64 23.81 24.65
N LYS A 285 14.72 24.51 25.32
CA LYS A 285 14.32 25.89 25.04
C LYS A 285 13.51 26.11 23.76
N LEU A 286 12.96 25.04 23.16
CA LEU A 286 12.01 25.19 22.07
C LEU A 286 10.66 25.67 22.61
N VAL A 287 10.23 26.87 22.18
CA VAL A 287 8.89 27.40 22.47
C VAL A 287 7.86 26.81 21.49
N ASN A 288 8.30 26.52 20.26
CA ASN A 288 7.48 25.95 19.21
C ASN A 288 8.10 24.64 18.71
N LYS A 289 7.33 23.56 18.72
CA LYS A 289 7.76 22.23 18.21
C LYS A 289 8.20 22.26 16.74
N ARG A 290 7.81 23.29 15.98
CA ARG A 290 8.20 23.47 14.57
C ARG A 290 9.63 23.98 14.38
N ASP A 291 10.27 24.43 15.45
CA ASP A 291 11.63 24.98 15.41
C ASP A 291 12.69 23.90 15.71
N LEU A 292 12.33 22.62 15.61
CA LEU A 292 13.26 21.50 15.77
C LEU A 292 14.40 21.61 14.73
N PRO A 293 15.66 21.39 15.13
CA PRO A 293 16.81 21.47 14.22
C PRO A 293 17.00 20.17 13.39
N TYR A 294 15.99 19.31 13.35
CA TYR A 294 15.94 18.07 12.57
C TYR A 294 14.49 17.73 12.17
N HIS A 295 14.29 16.96 11.11
CA HIS A 295 12.97 16.48 10.71
C HIS A 295 12.50 15.31 11.59
N VAL A 296 11.21 15.26 11.87
CA VAL A 296 10.54 14.24 12.69
C VAL A 296 9.23 13.81 12.05
N PHE A 297 8.65 12.72 12.53
CA PHE A 297 7.25 12.40 12.25
C PHE A 297 6.33 13.44 12.90
N GLY A 298 5.42 14.02 12.11
CA GLY A 298 4.56 15.12 12.57
C GLY A 298 5.38 16.27 13.16
N PHE A 299 5.23 16.49 14.46
CA PHE A 299 6.09 17.40 15.24
C PHE A 299 6.57 16.73 16.53
N GLU A 300 6.70 15.41 16.53
CA GLU A 300 7.08 14.63 17.70
C GLU A 300 8.61 14.48 17.79
N ASP A 301 9.21 15.23 18.70
CA ASP A 301 10.66 15.34 18.87
C ASP A 301 11.37 14.00 19.20
N TYR A 302 10.60 13.03 19.71
CA TYR A 302 11.05 11.68 20.03
C TYR A 302 11.02 10.70 18.85
N MET A 303 10.67 11.15 17.64
CA MET A 303 10.59 10.34 16.40
C MET A 303 11.40 10.97 15.25
N PRO A 304 12.73 11.07 15.34
CA PRO A 304 13.61 11.54 14.26
C PRO A 304 13.41 10.78 12.94
N LYS A 305 13.18 11.51 11.86
CA LYS A 305 12.99 10.96 10.50
C LYS A 305 14.30 10.38 9.96
N LEU A 306 14.24 9.15 9.48
CA LEU A 306 15.37 8.47 8.84
C LEU A 306 15.55 8.96 7.39
N ASN A 307 16.80 9.08 6.98
CA ASN A 307 17.19 9.39 5.61
C ASN A 307 17.33 8.09 4.80
N THR A 308 16.23 7.58 4.26
CA THR A 308 16.18 6.32 3.48
C THR A 308 16.96 6.34 2.17
N ALA A 309 17.35 7.54 1.70
CA ALA A 309 18.26 7.71 0.57
C ALA A 309 19.74 7.44 0.95
N ASN A 310 20.10 7.48 2.23
CA ASN A 310 21.43 7.12 2.71
C ASN A 310 21.65 5.60 2.51
N PRO A 311 22.73 5.17 1.82
CA PRO A 311 22.98 3.75 1.58
C PRO A 311 23.10 2.89 2.85
N GLU A 312 23.63 3.43 3.94
CA GLU A 312 23.73 2.70 5.22
C GLU A 312 22.37 2.48 5.85
N VAL A 313 21.52 3.52 5.88
CA VAL A 313 20.14 3.44 6.38
C VAL A 313 19.34 2.45 5.53
N LYS A 314 19.42 2.58 4.20
CA LYS A 314 18.76 1.65 3.27
C LYS A 314 19.17 0.21 3.55
N ASN A 315 20.48 -0.07 3.59
CA ASN A 315 20.98 -1.42 3.84
C ASN A 315 20.58 -1.96 5.22
N TYR A 316 20.57 -1.10 6.25
CA TYR A 316 20.14 -1.46 7.59
C TYR A 316 18.65 -1.86 7.61
N LEU A 317 17.77 -1.04 7.06
CA LEU A 317 16.33 -1.29 7.04
C LEU A 317 15.95 -2.47 6.14
N LEU A 318 16.62 -2.65 4.99
CA LEU A 318 16.43 -3.83 4.16
C LEU A 318 16.86 -5.12 4.88
N LYS A 319 17.93 -5.06 5.68
CA LYS A 319 18.34 -6.18 6.52
C LYS A 319 17.29 -6.48 7.60
N VAL A 320 16.71 -5.47 8.23
CA VAL A 320 15.58 -5.65 9.17
C VAL A 320 14.42 -6.34 8.45
N ALA A 321 14.02 -5.83 7.29
CA ALA A 321 12.90 -6.33 6.52
C ALA A 321 13.04 -7.82 6.16
N THR A 322 14.23 -8.25 5.75
CA THR A 322 14.48 -9.65 5.38
C THR A 322 14.70 -10.56 6.59
N TYR A 323 15.30 -10.05 7.67
CA TYR A 323 15.57 -10.82 8.89
C TYR A 323 14.29 -11.45 9.46
N TRP A 324 13.22 -10.68 9.62
CA TRP A 324 11.98 -11.21 10.21
C TRP A 324 11.26 -12.23 9.30
N ILE A 325 11.47 -12.15 7.98
CA ILE A 325 10.98 -13.13 7.01
C ILE A 325 11.79 -14.42 7.13
N GLU A 326 13.12 -14.32 7.12
CA GLU A 326 14.03 -15.47 7.14
C GLU A 326 13.98 -16.22 8.48
N GLU A 327 13.96 -15.50 9.59
CA GLU A 327 14.07 -16.10 10.92
C GLU A 327 12.74 -16.53 11.50
N PHE A 328 11.64 -15.85 11.16
CA PHE A 328 10.33 -16.07 11.79
C PHE A 328 9.20 -16.36 10.81
N ASN A 329 9.48 -16.44 9.51
CA ASN A 329 8.50 -16.83 8.49
C ASN A 329 7.23 -15.96 8.49
N ILE A 330 7.36 -14.65 8.70
CA ILE A 330 6.21 -13.74 8.56
C ILE A 330 5.69 -13.73 7.12
N ASP A 331 4.39 -13.49 6.95
CA ASP A 331 3.73 -13.55 5.65
C ASP A 331 3.55 -12.17 5.01
N ALA A 332 3.66 -11.11 5.80
CA ALA A 332 3.37 -9.77 5.32
C ALA A 332 4.06 -8.66 6.12
N TRP A 333 4.24 -7.52 5.46
CA TRP A 333 4.60 -6.25 6.07
C TRP A 333 3.49 -5.21 5.86
N ARG A 334 3.08 -4.55 6.95
CA ARG A 334 2.39 -3.26 6.94
C ARG A 334 3.44 -2.16 7.08
N LEU A 335 3.43 -1.17 6.20
CA LEU A 335 4.46 -0.12 6.15
C LEU A 335 3.91 1.18 6.75
N ASP A 336 4.45 1.61 7.87
CA ASP A 336 4.04 2.84 8.56
C ASP A 336 4.47 4.10 7.80
N VAL A 337 3.55 5.06 7.68
CA VAL A 337 3.79 6.37 7.02
C VAL A 337 4.51 6.20 5.68
N ALA A 338 4.06 5.23 4.89
CA ALA A 338 4.79 4.74 3.73
C ALA A 338 4.96 5.82 2.64
N ASN A 339 4.00 6.74 2.57
CA ASN A 339 3.98 7.85 1.61
C ASN A 339 5.08 8.91 1.84
N GLU A 340 5.76 8.90 2.98
CA GLU A 340 6.87 9.84 3.27
C GLU A 340 8.27 9.26 3.05
N ILE A 341 8.36 8.00 2.60
CA ILE A 341 9.60 7.36 2.18
C ILE A 341 9.71 7.38 0.66
N ASP A 342 10.93 7.56 0.14
CA ASP A 342 11.19 7.65 -1.29
C ASP A 342 10.84 6.36 -2.05
N HIS A 343 10.29 6.50 -3.26
CA HIS A 343 9.92 5.39 -4.14
C HIS A 343 11.08 4.44 -4.45
N GLN A 344 12.32 4.94 -4.53
CA GLN A 344 13.48 4.09 -4.81
C GLN A 344 13.73 3.09 -3.68
N PHE A 345 13.60 3.52 -2.42
CA PHE A 345 13.63 2.61 -1.28
C PHE A 345 12.55 1.54 -1.38
N TRP A 346 11.32 1.89 -1.76
CA TRP A 346 10.23 0.91 -1.86
C TRP A 346 10.41 -0.14 -2.96
N LYS A 347 10.97 0.26 -4.11
CA LYS A 347 11.35 -0.69 -5.17
C LYS A 347 12.44 -1.65 -4.71
N ASP A 348 13.46 -1.12 -4.02
CA ASP A 348 14.54 -1.93 -3.44
C ASP A 348 13.99 -2.87 -2.34
N PHE A 349 13.07 -2.38 -1.51
CA PHE A 349 12.37 -3.15 -0.47
C PHE A 349 11.58 -4.30 -1.07
N ARG A 350 10.71 -4.04 -2.04
CA ARG A 350 9.93 -5.08 -2.74
C ARG A 350 10.84 -6.16 -3.29
N LYS A 351 11.91 -5.77 -3.98
CA LYS A 351 12.90 -6.71 -4.53
C LYS A 351 13.56 -7.54 -3.45
N ALA A 352 13.98 -6.93 -2.34
CA ALA A 352 14.65 -7.63 -1.25
C ALA A 352 13.73 -8.64 -0.55
N VAL A 353 12.50 -8.25 -0.22
CA VAL A 353 11.58 -9.12 0.54
C VAL A 353 10.99 -10.24 -0.32
N LEU A 354 10.66 -9.97 -1.59
CA LEU A 354 10.15 -11.01 -2.51
C LEU A 354 11.24 -11.99 -2.95
N ALA A 355 12.52 -11.60 -2.89
CA ALA A 355 13.62 -12.54 -3.05
C ALA A 355 13.72 -13.56 -1.89
N LYS A 356 13.15 -13.25 -0.71
CA LYS A 356 13.08 -14.17 0.44
C LYS A 356 11.80 -14.98 0.45
N ASN A 357 10.67 -14.34 0.19
CA ASN A 357 9.36 -14.98 0.11
C ASN A 357 8.56 -14.36 -1.05
N PRO A 358 8.46 -15.05 -2.20
CA PRO A 358 7.69 -14.57 -3.36
C PRO A 358 6.19 -14.36 -3.07
N ASP A 359 5.65 -15.02 -2.05
CA ASP A 359 4.25 -14.92 -1.64
C ASP A 359 4.01 -13.89 -0.52
N LEU A 360 5.04 -13.11 -0.15
CA LEU A 360 4.92 -12.10 0.90
C LEU A 360 4.01 -10.95 0.45
N TYR A 361 3.09 -10.55 1.33
CA TYR A 361 2.22 -9.40 1.10
C TYR A 361 2.83 -8.08 1.63
N ILE A 362 2.60 -6.98 0.91
CA ILE A 362 3.18 -5.66 1.20
C ILE A 362 2.05 -4.64 1.18
N LEU A 363 1.70 -4.14 2.36
CA LEU A 363 0.60 -3.22 2.59
C LEU A 363 1.14 -1.85 3.02
N GLY A 364 1.01 -0.84 2.17
CA GLY A 364 1.40 0.53 2.52
C GLY A 364 0.35 1.26 3.36
N GLU A 365 0.76 2.00 4.39
CA GLU A 365 -0.11 3.00 4.99
C GLU A 365 -0.07 4.30 4.17
N VAL A 366 -1.14 4.55 3.41
CA VAL A 366 -1.33 5.79 2.65
C VAL A 366 -2.77 6.24 2.80
N TRP A 367 -2.98 7.44 3.34
CA TRP A 367 -4.31 7.96 3.69
C TRP A 367 -5.04 8.66 2.53
N HIS A 368 -4.34 8.86 1.41
CA HIS A 368 -4.80 9.59 0.23
C HIS A 368 -4.63 8.74 -1.04
N THR A 369 -4.82 9.36 -2.22
CA THR A 369 -4.60 8.71 -3.52
C THR A 369 -3.24 8.02 -3.57
N SER A 370 -3.23 6.73 -3.92
CA SER A 370 -2.09 5.84 -3.77
C SER A 370 -1.61 5.19 -5.07
N GLN A 371 -2.16 5.56 -6.23
CA GLN A 371 -1.77 5.01 -7.54
C GLN A 371 -0.24 5.00 -7.77
N PRO A 372 0.55 6.02 -7.37
CA PRO A 372 2.01 6.00 -7.56
C PRO A 372 2.72 4.78 -6.96
N TRP A 373 2.19 4.18 -5.88
CA TRP A 373 2.78 3.01 -5.21
C TRP A 373 2.17 1.67 -5.67
N LEU A 374 1.16 1.69 -6.55
CA LEU A 374 0.36 0.52 -6.94
C LEU A 374 0.55 0.15 -8.43
N ASN A 375 1.70 0.49 -9.01
CA ASN A 375 2.04 0.19 -10.39
C ASN A 375 2.71 -1.20 -10.58
N GLY A 376 2.81 -2.00 -9.51
CA GLY A 376 3.35 -3.37 -9.55
C GLY A 376 4.81 -3.52 -9.12
N ASP A 377 5.52 -2.42 -8.93
CA ASP A 377 6.94 -2.36 -8.58
C ASP A 377 7.22 -1.93 -7.13
N GLU A 378 6.18 -1.57 -6.37
CA GLU A 378 6.26 -1.18 -4.96
C GLU A 378 5.30 -2.02 -4.10
N PHE A 379 4.12 -1.50 -3.77
CA PHE A 379 3.19 -2.16 -2.84
C PHE A 379 2.23 -3.10 -3.56
N HIS A 380 1.70 -4.08 -2.82
CA HIS A 380 0.59 -4.91 -3.30
C HIS A 380 -0.77 -4.21 -3.08
N ALA A 381 -0.90 -3.46 -1.99
CA ALA A 381 -2.07 -2.65 -1.70
C ALA A 381 -1.72 -1.53 -0.71
N VAL A 382 -2.73 -0.72 -0.38
CA VAL A 382 -2.66 0.24 0.73
C VAL A 382 -3.82 0.08 1.70
N MET A 383 -3.67 0.57 2.92
CA MET A 383 -4.78 0.72 3.86
C MET A 383 -5.84 1.67 3.26
N ASN A 384 -7.02 1.13 2.91
CA ASN A 384 -8.03 1.87 2.16
C ASN A 384 -8.86 2.82 3.05
N TYR A 385 -8.21 3.86 3.55
CA TYR A 385 -8.85 4.92 4.32
C TYR A 385 -9.97 5.67 3.56
N PRO A 386 -9.85 5.96 2.24
CA PRO A 386 -10.96 6.54 1.47
C PRO A 386 -12.25 5.72 1.58
N LEU A 387 -12.18 4.40 1.41
CA LEU A 387 -13.33 3.50 1.60
C LEU A 387 -13.86 3.56 3.04
N SER A 388 -12.98 3.48 4.04
CA SER A 388 -13.39 3.55 5.46
C SER A 388 -14.12 4.86 5.79
N ASN A 389 -13.62 5.99 5.29
CA ASN A 389 -14.25 7.29 5.48
C ASN A 389 -15.61 7.34 4.81
N SER A 390 -15.73 6.82 3.58
CA SER A 390 -17.01 6.78 2.86
C SER A 390 -18.07 5.96 3.62
N ILE A 391 -17.69 4.76 4.10
CA ILE A 391 -18.54 3.89 4.92
C ILE A 391 -18.96 4.60 6.22
N LYS A 392 -18.04 5.25 6.94
CA LYS A 392 -18.34 5.95 8.20
C LYS A 392 -19.29 7.13 7.97
N ASP A 393 -19.05 7.92 6.92
CA ASP A 393 -19.89 9.07 6.59
C ASP A 393 -21.32 8.67 6.22
N TYR A 394 -21.48 7.54 5.52
CA TYR A 394 -22.78 7.02 5.14
C TYR A 394 -23.50 6.32 6.31
N PHE A 395 -22.91 5.28 6.89
CA PHE A 395 -23.59 4.42 7.86
C PHE A 395 -23.56 4.93 9.31
N LEU A 396 -22.48 5.61 9.73
CA LEU A 396 -22.32 6.02 11.14
C LEU A 396 -22.71 7.47 11.37
N ARG A 397 -22.29 8.38 10.48
CA ARG A 397 -22.51 9.82 10.63
C ARG A 397 -23.81 10.28 9.95
N GLY A 398 -24.29 9.56 8.95
CA GLY A 398 -25.51 9.90 8.21
C GLY A 398 -25.41 11.22 7.43
N ILE A 399 -24.19 11.62 7.04
CA ILE A 399 -23.92 12.90 6.35
C ILE A 399 -23.75 12.74 4.84
N LYS A 400 -23.78 11.51 4.32
CA LYS A 400 -23.58 11.20 2.90
C LYS A 400 -24.86 10.65 2.28
N LYS A 401 -25.19 11.10 1.06
CA LYS A 401 -26.32 10.55 0.30
C LYS A 401 -25.95 9.22 -0.33
N THR A 402 -26.96 8.38 -0.61
CA THR A 402 -26.76 7.03 -1.18
C THR A 402 -26.06 7.06 -2.54
N ASP A 403 -26.42 7.99 -3.42
CA ASP A 403 -25.79 8.17 -4.72
C ASP A 403 -24.31 8.56 -4.60
N GLN A 404 -23.98 9.44 -3.67
CA GLN A 404 -22.60 9.83 -3.37
C GLN A 404 -21.78 8.67 -2.78
N PHE A 405 -22.38 7.88 -1.89
CA PHE A 405 -21.73 6.70 -1.34
C PHE A 405 -21.42 5.66 -2.43
N ILE A 406 -22.40 5.37 -3.29
CA ILE A 406 -22.23 4.45 -4.43
C ILE A 406 -21.13 4.96 -5.37
N ASP A 407 -21.06 6.26 -5.63
CA ASP A 407 -20.03 6.86 -6.49
C ASP A 407 -18.61 6.72 -5.90
N GLU A 408 -18.43 6.88 -4.59
CA GLU A 408 -17.11 6.87 -3.96
C GLU A 408 -16.51 5.46 -3.75
N ILE A 409 -17.34 4.42 -3.70
CA ILE A 409 -16.88 3.03 -3.50
C ILE A 409 -16.69 2.27 -4.82
N ASN A 410 -17.15 2.83 -5.94
CA ASN A 410 -16.99 2.31 -7.29
C ASN A 410 -15.77 2.95 -7.97
#